data_AF-A0A398BJ03-F1
#
_entry.id   AF-A0A398BJ03-F1
#
_cell.length_a   1.000
_cell.length_b   1.000
_cell.length_c   1.000
_cell.angle_alpha   90.00
_cell.angle_beta   90.00
_cell.angle_gamma   90.00
#
_symmetry.space_group_name_H-M   'P 1'
#
loop_
_entity.id
_entity.type
_entity.pdbx_description
1 polymer ?
#
loop_
_entity_poly.entity_id
_entity_poly.type
_entity_poly.pdbx_seq_one_letter_code
_entity_poly.pdbx_strand_id
1 'polypeptide(L)'
;MTQQYSAGADALSALNATNEGGGSGAEFASFKSGTSYKVRVLGTADLIRFYSYGIFKKVNSFVAKDPSVKNARGFAESNFTPWDLASNYYSDLKRKAEDSGQTAKVEEYKAEAGKYRAKERYALGFIDLETGEPIIVDLSKKQAQGVHAVIKKYEKKLSKLAFELSKNGSSTSTVVSLSPVIDMDEDLTDKERKNFAKYADKEFDMALFNGLLFEADEKQQIENLVAAGFDITLIGLSIGGAATQADESDVEIGTVEDAQEFEF
;
A
#
# COMPACT_ATOMS: atom_id res chain seq x y z
N MET A 1 -16.25 10.69 5.42
CA MET A 1 -14.85 10.29 5.61
C MET A 1 -14.59 9.15 4.65
N THR A 2 -13.57 9.28 3.82
CA THR A 2 -13.26 8.37 2.71
C THR A 2 -12.49 7.16 3.24
N GLN A 3 -12.76 5.96 2.74
CA GLN A 3 -12.10 4.74 3.19
C GLN A 3 -10.87 4.43 2.29
N GLN A 4 -9.82 3.80 2.83
CA GLN A 4 -8.47 3.82 2.22
C GLN A 4 -7.92 2.46 1.74
N TYR A 5 -8.61 1.35 2.00
CA TYR A 5 -8.18 -0.03 1.70
C TYR A 5 -9.39 -0.85 1.25
N SER A 6 -9.27 -1.87 0.39
CA SER A 6 -10.40 -2.79 0.09
C SER A 6 -10.30 -4.08 0.91
N ALA A 7 -11.43 -4.72 1.26
CA ALA A 7 -11.51 -5.82 2.21
C ALA A 7 -12.30 -7.04 1.67
N GLY A 8 -12.06 -8.23 2.21
CA GLY A 8 -12.95 -9.37 2.00
C GLY A 8 -13.01 -9.83 0.53
N ALA A 9 -14.22 -10.13 0.05
CA ALA A 9 -14.46 -10.45 -1.36
C ALA A 9 -14.05 -9.30 -2.30
N ASP A 10 -14.01 -8.06 -1.83
CA ASP A 10 -13.58 -6.90 -2.60
C ASP A 10 -12.05 -6.73 -2.60
N ALA A 11 -11.34 -7.22 -1.58
CA ALA A 11 -9.87 -7.38 -1.64
C ALA A 11 -9.46 -8.51 -2.60
N LEU A 12 -10.22 -9.62 -2.58
CA LEU A 12 -10.08 -10.74 -3.51
C LEU A 12 -10.38 -10.31 -4.95
N SER A 13 -11.43 -9.50 -5.13
CA SER A 13 -11.80 -8.91 -6.42
C SER A 13 -10.85 -7.80 -6.84
N ALA A 14 -10.17 -7.11 -5.90
CA ALA A 14 -9.11 -6.13 -6.16
C ALA A 14 -7.76 -6.71 -6.59
N LEU A 15 -7.67 -8.03 -6.75
CA LEU A 15 -6.77 -8.63 -7.74
C LEU A 15 -7.12 -8.15 -9.19
N ASN A 16 -8.32 -7.58 -9.39
CA ASN A 16 -8.93 -6.94 -10.58
C ASN A 16 -10.01 -5.84 -10.22
N ALA A 17 -9.65 -4.73 -9.52
CA ALA A 17 -10.46 -3.50 -9.20
C ALA A 17 -11.19 -3.36 -7.82
N THR A 18 -11.56 -2.12 -7.42
CA THR A 18 -11.22 -1.48 -6.09
C THR A 18 -12.35 -1.19 -5.06
N ASN A 19 -11.94 -0.73 -3.83
CA ASN A 19 -12.70 -0.11 -2.68
C ASN A 19 -13.29 -1.11 -1.61
N GLU A 20 -13.54 -0.85 -0.30
CA GLU A 20 -13.19 0.22 0.69
C GLU A 20 -13.39 -0.23 2.23
N GLY A 21 -12.59 0.23 3.23
CA GLY A 21 -12.84 0.29 4.73
C GLY A 21 -11.85 -0.39 5.73
N GLY A 22 -11.62 0.01 7.03
CA GLY A 22 -11.60 1.32 7.75
C GLY A 22 -11.63 1.37 9.35
N GLY A 23 -10.54 1.74 10.08
CA GLY A 23 -10.44 2.21 11.54
C GLY A 23 -10.55 1.31 12.85
N SER A 24 -9.44 0.78 13.44
CA SER A 24 -9.32 0.12 14.78
C SER A 24 -7.83 -0.05 15.23
N GLY A 25 -7.55 -0.57 16.43
CA GLY A 25 -6.22 -0.51 17.08
C GLY A 25 -5.29 -1.72 16.91
N ALA A 26 -5.29 -2.40 15.76
CA ALA A 26 -4.45 -3.58 15.53
C ALA A 26 -3.01 -3.23 15.09
N GLU A 27 -2.05 -4.09 15.41
CA GLU A 27 -0.67 -4.03 14.88
C GLU A 27 -0.36 -5.24 13.98
N PHE A 28 0.57 -5.07 13.05
CA PHE A 28 1.07 -6.19 12.24
C PHE A 28 1.89 -7.16 13.10
N ALA A 29 1.61 -8.46 12.95
CA ALA A 29 2.43 -9.49 13.56
C ALA A 29 3.88 -9.43 13.05
N SER A 30 4.86 -9.63 13.96
CA SER A 30 6.30 -9.51 13.69
C SER A 30 6.84 -10.66 12.82
N PHE A 31 6.44 -10.68 11.55
CA PHE A 31 6.84 -11.71 10.59
C PHE A 31 8.18 -11.35 9.94
N LYS A 32 9.28 -11.79 10.54
CA LYS A 32 10.67 -11.53 10.11
C LYS A 32 11.17 -12.66 9.21
N SER A 33 12.35 -12.53 8.61
CA SER A 33 12.94 -13.68 7.91
C SER A 33 13.49 -14.67 8.93
N GLY A 34 13.30 -15.96 8.69
CA GLY A 34 13.61 -17.04 9.64
C GLY A 34 12.51 -17.32 10.68
N THR A 35 11.32 -16.69 10.56
CA THR A 35 10.16 -17.00 11.42
C THR A 35 9.10 -17.77 10.66
N SER A 36 8.43 -18.71 11.33
CA SER A 36 7.17 -19.30 10.89
C SER A 36 6.12 -19.26 11.99
N TYR A 37 4.85 -19.37 11.57
CA TYR A 37 3.69 -19.53 12.43
C TYR A 37 2.93 -20.77 11.97
N LYS A 38 2.44 -21.60 12.91
CA LYS A 38 1.39 -22.57 12.60
C LYS A 38 0.06 -21.84 12.71
N VAL A 39 -0.72 -21.86 11.63
CA VAL A 39 -1.92 -21.04 11.48
C VAL A 39 -3.14 -21.83 11.05
N ARG A 40 -4.32 -21.33 11.43
CA ARG A 40 -5.58 -21.67 10.78
C ARG A 40 -6.00 -20.51 9.86
N VAL A 41 -6.45 -20.87 8.66
CA VAL A 41 -7.08 -19.98 7.69
C VAL A 41 -8.59 -20.15 7.84
N LEU A 42 -9.37 -19.06 7.94
CA LEU A 42 -10.81 -19.13 8.16
C LEU A 42 -11.60 -19.02 6.84
N GLY A 43 -11.17 -18.14 5.94
CA GLY A 43 -11.74 -17.93 4.62
C GLY A 43 -10.69 -17.72 3.53
N THR A 44 -11.14 -17.69 2.27
CA THR A 44 -10.29 -17.38 1.11
C THR A 44 -10.07 -15.87 0.93
N ALA A 45 -10.85 -15.05 1.65
CA ALA A 45 -10.99 -13.62 1.45
C ALA A 45 -10.55 -12.80 2.68
N ASP A 46 -9.89 -13.42 3.67
CA ASP A 46 -9.42 -12.82 4.93
C ASP A 46 -8.23 -11.86 4.70
N LEU A 47 -8.41 -10.81 3.88
CA LEU A 47 -7.36 -9.87 3.52
C LEU A 47 -7.89 -8.47 3.22
N ILE A 48 -6.98 -7.49 3.31
CA ILE A 48 -7.14 -6.17 2.71
C ILE A 48 -6.04 -5.85 1.69
N ARG A 49 -6.34 -4.93 0.76
CA ARG A 49 -5.39 -4.35 -0.20
C ARG A 49 -5.23 -2.85 0.06
N PHE A 50 -3.99 -2.37 0.06
CA PHE A 50 -3.66 -0.95 0.27
C PHE A 50 -2.46 -0.50 -0.57
N TYR A 51 -2.29 0.83 -0.68
CA TYR A 51 -1.15 1.46 -1.33
C TYR A 51 -0.30 2.18 -0.30
N SER A 52 0.91 1.66 -0.05
CA SER A 52 1.80 2.20 0.96
C SER A 52 2.99 2.96 0.35
N TYR A 53 3.31 4.10 0.94
CA TYR A 53 4.50 4.89 0.69
C TYR A 53 5.56 4.62 1.76
N GLY A 54 6.81 5.00 1.50
CA GLY A 54 7.89 4.87 2.46
C GLY A 54 9.20 4.38 1.82
N ILE A 55 10.31 4.73 2.48
CA ILE A 55 11.68 4.43 2.04
C ILE A 55 12.43 3.80 3.22
N PHE A 56 12.84 2.55 3.05
CA PHE A 56 13.52 1.78 4.08
C PHE A 56 14.70 2.55 4.71
N LYS A 57 14.73 2.59 6.05
CA LYS A 57 15.68 3.37 6.89
C LYS A 57 15.61 4.91 6.78
N LYS A 58 14.68 5.49 6.02
CA LYS A 58 14.45 6.95 5.97
C LYS A 58 13.06 7.36 6.45
N VAL A 59 12.04 6.68 5.95
CA VAL A 59 10.62 6.99 6.17
C VAL A 59 9.87 5.68 6.41
N ASN A 60 9.18 5.59 7.54
CA ASN A 60 8.34 4.44 7.89
C ASN A 60 7.21 4.27 6.87
N SER A 61 6.69 3.04 6.76
CA SER A 61 5.56 2.77 5.87
C SER A 61 4.31 3.52 6.32
N PHE A 62 3.64 4.20 5.39
CA PHE A 62 2.38 4.92 5.65
C PHE A 62 1.41 4.77 4.48
N VAL A 63 0.14 5.14 4.68
CA VAL A 63 -0.87 5.35 3.62
C VAL A 63 -1.27 6.83 3.58
N ALA A 64 -1.66 7.35 2.42
CA ALA A 64 -2.11 8.73 2.31
C ALA A 64 -3.56 8.84 2.82
N LYS A 65 -3.80 9.76 3.75
CA LYS A 65 -5.13 10.04 4.32
C LYS A 65 -6.17 10.37 3.24
N ASP A 66 -5.74 11.15 2.27
CA ASP A 66 -6.48 11.53 1.07
C ASP A 66 -5.75 10.92 -0.14
N PRO A 67 -6.06 9.66 -0.52
CA PRO A 67 -5.28 8.94 -1.52
C PRO A 67 -5.65 9.35 -2.95
N SER A 68 -4.66 9.30 -3.83
CA SER A 68 -4.87 9.45 -5.27
C SER A 68 -5.66 8.28 -5.87
N VAL A 69 -6.43 8.54 -6.93
CA VAL A 69 -7.02 7.48 -7.76
C VAL A 69 -5.89 6.73 -8.49
N LYS A 70 -5.79 5.42 -8.28
CA LYS A 70 -4.81 4.54 -8.94
C LYS A 70 -5.48 3.67 -10.00
N ASN A 71 -4.83 3.50 -11.15
CA ASN A 71 -5.29 2.58 -12.19
C ASN A 71 -4.99 1.10 -11.91
N ALA A 72 -5.45 0.22 -12.80
CA ALA A 72 -5.23 -1.23 -12.72
C ALA A 72 -3.74 -1.63 -12.65
N ARG A 73 -2.81 -0.77 -13.09
CA ARG A 73 -1.35 -0.97 -13.02
C ARG A 73 -0.71 -0.29 -11.80
N GLY A 74 -1.51 0.28 -10.90
CA GLY A 74 -1.07 0.95 -9.67
C GLY A 74 -0.29 2.24 -9.90
N PHE A 75 -0.54 2.97 -10.99
CA PHE A 75 -0.07 4.35 -11.18
C PHE A 75 -1.19 5.31 -10.80
N ALA A 76 -0.85 6.48 -10.24
CA ALA A 76 -1.83 7.53 -9.98
C ALA A 76 -2.29 8.18 -11.29
N GLU A 77 -3.57 8.53 -11.37
CA GLU A 77 -4.17 9.22 -12.53
C GLU A 77 -4.83 10.55 -12.15
N SER A 78 -5.31 10.70 -10.92
CA SER A 78 -5.87 11.95 -10.39
C SER A 78 -5.80 12.00 -8.86
N ASN A 79 -6.10 13.16 -8.27
CA ASN A 79 -5.96 13.45 -6.83
C ASN A 79 -4.54 13.14 -6.30
N PHE A 80 -3.50 13.60 -7.02
CA PHE A 80 -2.11 13.25 -6.73
C PHE A 80 -1.69 13.64 -5.32
N THR A 81 -1.11 12.68 -4.59
CA THR A 81 -0.45 12.96 -3.31
C THR A 81 0.90 13.67 -3.56
N PRO A 82 1.49 14.36 -2.56
CA PRO A 82 2.86 14.88 -2.68
C PRO A 82 3.88 13.82 -3.13
N TRP A 83 3.71 12.57 -2.69
CA TRP A 83 4.58 11.44 -3.08
C TRP A 83 4.36 10.99 -4.53
N ASP A 84 3.13 11.07 -5.04
CA ASP A 84 2.86 10.87 -6.47
C ASP A 84 3.46 11.99 -7.32
N LEU A 85 3.38 13.25 -6.90
CA LEU A 85 4.02 14.38 -7.58
C LEU A 85 5.55 14.18 -7.67
N ALA A 86 6.20 13.77 -6.57
CA ALA A 86 7.64 13.45 -6.56
C ALA A 86 7.98 12.27 -7.50
N SER A 87 7.14 11.23 -7.54
CA SER A 87 7.29 10.11 -8.48
C SER A 87 7.08 10.52 -9.94
N ASN A 88 6.14 11.43 -10.20
CA ASN A 88 5.80 11.93 -11.54
C ASN A 88 6.92 12.83 -12.08
N TYR A 89 7.47 13.73 -11.26
CA TYR A 89 8.61 14.58 -11.61
C TYR A 89 9.78 13.78 -12.22
N TYR A 90 10.23 12.72 -11.53
CA TYR A 90 11.28 11.84 -12.07
C TYR A 90 10.80 10.99 -13.26
N SER A 91 9.51 10.66 -13.35
CA SER A 91 8.95 9.96 -14.52
C SER A 91 8.95 10.83 -15.78
N ASP A 92 8.75 12.15 -15.65
CA ASP A 92 8.89 13.10 -16.76
C ASP A 92 10.36 13.36 -17.14
N LEU A 93 11.27 13.42 -16.17
CA LEU A 93 12.71 13.45 -16.45
C LEU A 93 13.17 12.19 -17.18
N LYS A 94 12.69 11.00 -16.76
CA LYS A 94 12.90 9.73 -17.45
C LYS A 94 12.45 9.80 -18.90
N ARG A 95 11.23 10.27 -19.16
CA ARG A 95 10.67 10.40 -20.51
C ARG A 95 11.53 11.32 -21.39
N LYS A 96 11.87 12.51 -20.90
CA LYS A 96 12.77 13.45 -21.61
C LYS A 96 14.15 12.83 -21.91
N ALA A 97 14.67 12.00 -21.00
CA ALA A 97 15.91 11.26 -21.19
C ALA A 97 15.78 10.13 -22.24
N GLU A 98 14.65 9.43 -22.30
CA GLU A 98 14.34 8.43 -23.33
C GLU A 98 14.26 9.09 -24.72
N ASP A 99 13.49 10.19 -24.84
CA ASP A 99 13.36 10.98 -26.06
C ASP A 99 14.72 11.53 -26.56
N SER A 100 15.65 11.75 -25.63
CA SER A 100 17.02 12.23 -25.90
C SER A 100 18.08 11.12 -26.05
N GLY A 101 17.69 9.83 -25.98
CA GLY A 101 18.63 8.70 -26.06
C GLY A 101 19.60 8.54 -24.88
N GLN A 102 19.34 9.19 -23.73
CA GLN A 102 20.24 9.24 -22.58
C GLN A 102 20.06 8.03 -21.63
N THR A 103 20.34 6.81 -22.10
CA THR A 103 20.06 5.53 -21.40
C THR A 103 20.47 5.50 -19.92
N ALA A 104 21.63 6.08 -19.55
CA ALA A 104 22.07 6.13 -18.16
C ALA A 104 21.13 6.98 -17.27
N LYS A 105 20.63 8.11 -17.78
CA LYS A 105 19.65 8.96 -17.10
C LYS A 105 18.26 8.31 -17.04
N VAL A 106 17.89 7.50 -18.03
CA VAL A 106 16.64 6.73 -18.00
C VAL A 106 16.60 5.80 -16.79
N GLU A 107 17.65 5.03 -16.53
CA GLU A 107 17.71 4.12 -15.37
C GLU A 107 17.87 4.87 -14.05
N GLU A 108 18.63 5.98 -14.01
CA GLU A 108 18.72 6.87 -12.83
C GLU A 108 17.35 7.40 -12.42
N TYR A 109 16.64 8.08 -13.33
CA TYR A 109 15.34 8.69 -13.03
C TYR A 109 14.23 7.64 -12.78
N LYS A 110 14.31 6.47 -13.42
CA LYS A 110 13.44 5.31 -13.12
C LYS A 110 13.67 4.78 -11.70
N ALA A 111 14.91 4.71 -11.25
CA ALA A 111 15.24 4.33 -9.88
C ALA A 111 14.76 5.37 -8.86
N GLU A 112 14.93 6.67 -9.14
CA GLU A 112 14.42 7.75 -8.28
C GLU A 112 12.89 7.76 -8.19
N ALA A 113 12.17 7.72 -9.33
CA ALA A 113 10.71 7.64 -9.36
C ALA A 113 10.18 6.45 -8.53
N GLY A 114 10.86 5.30 -8.62
CA GLY A 114 10.54 4.10 -7.86
C GLY A 114 10.67 4.20 -6.34
N LYS A 115 11.37 5.22 -5.80
CA LYS A 115 11.46 5.46 -4.35
C LYS A 115 10.18 6.07 -3.78
N TYR A 116 9.63 7.05 -4.49
CA TYR A 116 8.47 7.85 -4.07
C TYR A 116 7.13 7.22 -4.47
N ARG A 117 7.14 6.33 -5.48
CA ARG A 117 5.93 5.64 -5.92
C ARG A 117 5.29 4.80 -4.82
N ALA A 118 3.96 4.91 -4.71
CA ALA A 118 3.11 4.01 -3.95
C ALA A 118 3.35 2.53 -4.31
N LYS A 119 3.50 1.68 -3.29
CA LYS A 119 3.69 0.23 -3.42
C LYS A 119 2.39 -0.48 -3.05
N GLU A 120 1.92 -1.35 -3.93
CA GLU A 120 0.75 -2.19 -3.68
C GLU A 120 1.10 -3.28 -2.64
N ARG A 121 0.35 -3.29 -1.54
CA ARG A 121 0.51 -4.18 -0.38
C ARG A 121 -0.80 -4.88 -0.06
N TYR A 122 -0.68 -5.99 0.64
CA TYR A 122 -1.80 -6.81 1.08
C TYR A 122 -1.57 -7.21 2.53
N ALA A 123 -2.55 -7.01 3.39
CA ALA A 123 -2.54 -7.55 4.75
C ALA A 123 -3.43 -8.80 4.77
N LEU A 124 -2.93 -9.94 5.24
CA LEU A 124 -3.67 -11.20 5.32
C LEU A 124 -3.87 -11.59 6.78
N GLY A 125 -5.08 -12.02 7.12
CA GLY A 125 -5.52 -12.45 8.43
C GLY A 125 -5.39 -13.96 8.61
N PHE A 126 -4.95 -14.38 9.78
CA PHE A 126 -4.84 -15.79 10.18
C PHE A 126 -5.15 -15.92 11.68
N ILE A 127 -5.43 -17.13 12.15
CA ILE A 127 -5.35 -17.44 13.58
C ILE A 127 -4.02 -18.12 13.84
N ASP A 128 -3.19 -17.55 14.72
CA ASP A 128 -2.00 -18.23 15.23
C ASP A 128 -2.42 -19.35 16.18
N LEU A 129 -1.94 -20.57 15.93
CA LEU A 129 -2.25 -21.74 16.74
C LEU A 129 -1.43 -21.80 18.02
N GLU A 130 -0.26 -21.17 18.07
CA GLU A 130 0.57 -21.14 19.29
C GLU A 130 -0.12 -20.28 20.36
N THR A 131 -0.46 -19.03 20.05
CA THR A 131 -1.18 -18.14 20.98
C THR A 131 -2.67 -18.49 21.07
N GLY A 132 -3.31 -18.80 19.95
CA GLY A 132 -4.77 -18.95 19.83
C GLY A 132 -5.49 -17.66 19.47
N GLU A 133 -4.76 -16.63 19.05
CA GLU A 133 -5.27 -15.29 18.75
C GLU A 133 -5.14 -14.93 17.25
N PRO A 134 -5.94 -13.98 16.74
CA PRO A 134 -5.78 -13.48 15.38
C PRO A 134 -4.44 -12.78 15.18
N ILE A 135 -3.82 -13.01 14.02
CA ILE A 135 -2.62 -12.30 13.54
C ILE A 135 -2.86 -11.75 12.14
N ILE A 136 -2.23 -10.61 11.84
CA ILE A 136 -2.27 -10.00 10.51
C ILE A 136 -0.84 -9.79 9.99
N VAL A 137 -0.56 -10.18 8.75
CA VAL A 137 0.78 -10.06 8.13
C VAL A 137 0.75 -9.18 6.88
N ASP A 138 1.67 -8.22 6.79
CA ASP A 138 1.89 -7.37 5.60
C ASP A 138 2.78 -8.09 4.55
N LEU A 139 2.22 -8.27 3.35
CA LEU A 139 2.83 -8.95 2.22
C LEU A 139 2.87 -8.05 0.98
N SER A 140 3.94 -8.19 0.18
CA SER A 140 3.93 -7.67 -1.20
C SER A 140 2.95 -8.46 -2.07
N LYS A 141 2.47 -7.86 -3.16
CA LYS A 141 1.59 -8.53 -4.15
C LYS A 141 2.05 -9.95 -4.51
N LYS A 142 3.33 -10.16 -4.81
CA LYS A 142 3.88 -11.48 -5.18
C LYS A 142 3.81 -12.50 -4.03
N GLN A 143 4.08 -12.06 -2.80
CA GLN A 143 4.00 -12.92 -1.60
C GLN A 143 2.54 -13.27 -1.29
N ALA A 144 1.64 -12.28 -1.33
CA ALA A 144 0.20 -12.49 -1.15
C ALA A 144 -0.39 -13.43 -2.21
N GLN A 145 0.00 -13.27 -3.48
CA GLN A 145 -0.40 -14.19 -4.57
C GLN A 145 0.07 -15.64 -4.32
N GLY A 146 1.31 -15.83 -3.84
CA GLY A 146 1.84 -17.16 -3.50
C GLY A 146 1.07 -17.83 -2.37
N VAL A 147 0.83 -17.09 -1.27
CA VAL A 147 0.05 -17.57 -0.12
C VAL A 147 -1.40 -17.88 -0.52
N HIS A 148 -2.07 -16.95 -1.21
CA HIS A 148 -3.46 -17.12 -1.62
C HIS A 148 -3.66 -18.25 -2.65
N ALA A 149 -2.67 -18.52 -3.52
CA ALA A 149 -2.71 -19.67 -4.42
C ALA A 149 -2.80 -21.01 -3.66
N VAL A 150 -2.14 -21.11 -2.50
CA VAL A 150 -2.24 -22.28 -1.61
C VAL A 150 -3.60 -22.30 -0.90
N ILE A 151 -4.05 -21.17 -0.33
CA ILE A 151 -5.37 -21.07 0.30
C ILE A 151 -6.47 -21.55 -0.67
N LYS A 152 -6.46 -21.04 -1.91
CA LYS A 152 -7.42 -21.45 -2.95
C LYS A 152 -7.30 -22.91 -3.38
N LYS A 153 -6.08 -23.47 -3.45
CA LYS A 153 -5.85 -24.91 -3.71
C LYS A 153 -6.48 -25.80 -2.62
N TYR A 154 -6.54 -25.33 -1.38
CA TYR A 154 -7.07 -26.07 -0.23
C TYR A 154 -8.42 -25.52 0.29
N GLU A 155 -9.12 -24.68 -0.47
CA GLU A 155 -10.40 -24.03 -0.10
C GLU A 155 -11.42 -25.00 0.53
N LYS A 156 -11.66 -26.16 -0.11
CA LYS A 156 -12.58 -27.21 0.37
C LYS A 156 -12.08 -27.99 1.60
N LYS A 157 -10.91 -27.64 2.13
CA LYS A 157 -10.22 -28.30 3.25
C LYS A 157 -9.73 -27.33 4.34
N LEU A 158 -9.98 -26.02 4.23
CA LEU A 158 -9.51 -25.04 5.23
C LEU A 158 -10.02 -25.35 6.65
N SER A 159 -11.26 -25.85 6.78
CA SER A 159 -11.82 -26.30 8.06
C SER A 159 -11.17 -27.56 8.65
N LYS A 160 -10.33 -28.26 7.87
CA LYS A 160 -9.72 -29.57 8.18
C LYS A 160 -8.19 -29.57 8.18
N LEU A 161 -7.55 -28.46 7.86
CA LEU A 161 -6.09 -28.35 7.74
C LEU A 161 -5.57 -27.11 8.46
N ALA A 162 -4.61 -27.32 9.36
CA ALA A 162 -3.68 -26.27 9.75
C ALA A 162 -2.65 -26.04 8.63
N PHE A 163 -1.98 -24.90 8.66
CA PHE A 163 -0.91 -24.56 7.72
C PHE A 163 0.31 -24.01 8.48
N GLU A 164 1.50 -24.19 7.94
CA GLU A 164 2.68 -23.41 8.32
C GLU A 164 2.82 -22.21 7.37
N LEU A 165 2.82 -21.01 7.94
CA LEU A 165 3.12 -19.74 7.27
C LEU A 165 4.56 -19.35 7.60
N SER A 166 5.48 -19.43 6.63
CA SER A 166 6.91 -19.19 6.85
C SER A 166 7.48 -18.09 5.96
N LYS A 167 8.52 -17.39 6.44
CA LYS A 167 9.21 -16.32 5.70
C LYS A 167 10.72 -16.53 5.72
N ASN A 168 11.31 -16.61 4.53
CA ASN A 168 12.71 -16.99 4.33
C ASN A 168 13.39 -16.10 3.29
N GLY A 169 14.73 -16.07 3.27
CA GLY A 169 15.53 -15.25 2.33
C GLY A 169 15.95 -13.90 2.90
N SER A 170 16.56 -13.03 2.09
CA SER A 170 17.11 -11.76 2.56
C SER A 170 16.98 -10.63 1.54
N SER A 171 16.74 -9.40 2.01
CA SER A 171 16.56 -8.24 1.14
C SER A 171 15.48 -8.52 0.07
N THR A 172 15.84 -8.43 -1.22
CA THR A 172 14.96 -8.67 -2.38
C THR A 172 14.62 -10.13 -2.64
N SER A 173 15.30 -11.10 -2.01
CA SER A 173 15.04 -12.55 -2.17
C SER A 173 14.05 -13.12 -1.14
N THR A 174 13.38 -12.26 -0.37
CA THR A 174 12.48 -12.71 0.71
C THR A 174 11.19 -13.36 0.15
N VAL A 175 11.04 -14.66 0.37
CA VAL A 175 9.86 -15.45 0.01
C VAL A 175 8.98 -15.66 1.24
N VAL A 176 7.67 -15.65 1.03
CA VAL A 176 6.67 -16.09 2.02
C VAL A 176 5.95 -17.29 1.44
N SER A 177 5.84 -18.36 2.22
CA SER A 177 5.24 -19.63 1.83
C SER A 177 4.14 -20.01 2.81
N LEU A 178 3.09 -20.66 2.29
CA LEU A 178 2.08 -21.34 3.08
C LEU A 178 2.11 -22.83 2.69
N SER A 179 2.20 -23.73 3.67
CA SER A 179 2.24 -25.17 3.46
C SER A 179 1.19 -25.85 4.35
N PRO A 180 0.41 -26.83 3.89
CA PRO A 180 -0.49 -27.57 4.77
C PRO A 180 0.33 -28.40 5.77
N VAL A 181 -0.08 -28.40 7.03
CA VAL A 181 0.37 -29.38 8.03
C VAL A 181 -0.24 -30.72 7.65
N ILE A 182 0.58 -31.76 7.51
CA ILE A 182 0.14 -33.05 6.95
C ILE A 182 -0.43 -33.95 8.05
N ASP A 183 0.23 -34.01 9.20
CA ASP A 183 -0.24 -34.78 10.35
C ASP A 183 -0.56 -33.84 11.51
N MET A 184 -1.84 -33.52 11.70
CA MET A 184 -2.25 -32.61 12.79
C MET A 184 -2.22 -33.27 14.18
N ASP A 185 -1.98 -34.59 14.27
CA ASP A 185 -1.85 -35.30 15.53
C ASP A 185 -0.38 -35.36 15.99
N GLU A 186 0.57 -35.47 15.05
CA GLU A 186 2.02 -35.42 15.32
C GLU A 186 2.62 -34.00 15.24
N ASP A 187 2.31 -33.20 14.21
CA ASP A 187 2.95 -31.90 13.95
C ASP A 187 2.38 -30.75 14.82
N LEU A 188 1.24 -30.97 15.49
CA LEU A 188 0.64 -30.00 16.42
C LEU A 188 0.72 -30.47 17.87
N THR A 189 0.81 -29.51 18.78
CA THR A 189 0.60 -29.71 20.22
C THR A 189 -0.88 -29.77 20.57
N ASP A 190 -1.22 -30.30 21.74
CA ASP A 190 -2.60 -30.26 22.26
C ASP A 190 -3.16 -28.83 22.39
N LYS A 191 -2.29 -27.84 22.63
CA LYS A 191 -2.67 -26.43 22.68
C LYS A 191 -3.06 -25.93 21.29
N GLU A 192 -2.22 -26.20 20.29
CA GLU A 192 -2.47 -25.83 18.89
C GLU A 192 -3.73 -26.52 18.34
N ARG A 193 -3.96 -27.81 18.65
CA ARG A 193 -5.21 -28.51 18.29
C ARG A 193 -6.45 -27.88 18.94
N LYS A 194 -6.39 -27.52 20.24
CA LYS A 194 -7.49 -26.81 20.93
C LYS A 194 -7.75 -25.44 20.33
N ASN A 195 -6.70 -24.70 20.00
CA ASN A 195 -6.79 -23.41 19.33
C ASN A 195 -7.35 -23.54 17.90
N PHE A 196 -6.99 -24.59 17.16
CA PHE A 196 -7.59 -24.88 15.85
C PHE A 196 -9.09 -25.14 15.97
N ALA A 197 -9.52 -25.90 16.98
CA ALA A 197 -10.93 -26.19 17.25
C ALA A 197 -11.72 -24.97 17.78
N LYS A 198 -11.10 -24.03 18.52
CA LYS A 198 -11.71 -22.77 19.01
C LYS A 198 -12.31 -21.92 17.87
N TYR A 199 -11.83 -22.08 16.64
CA TYR A 199 -12.31 -21.37 15.44
C TYR A 199 -12.91 -22.29 14.37
N ALA A 200 -13.41 -23.47 14.77
CA ALA A 200 -14.35 -24.22 13.94
C ALA A 200 -15.55 -23.33 13.59
N ASP A 201 -15.91 -23.31 12.31
CA ASP A 201 -17.07 -22.61 11.75
C ASP A 201 -17.17 -21.11 12.08
N LYS A 202 -16.03 -20.45 12.35
CA LYS A 202 -15.91 -19.00 12.53
C LYS A 202 -15.32 -18.33 11.31
N GLU A 203 -15.78 -17.12 11.03
CA GLU A 203 -15.20 -16.19 10.06
C GLU A 203 -14.07 -15.37 10.71
N PHE A 204 -13.17 -14.81 9.90
CA PHE A 204 -12.16 -13.86 10.38
C PHE A 204 -12.80 -12.50 10.67
N ASP A 205 -12.48 -11.90 11.81
CA ASP A 205 -12.98 -10.56 12.14
C ASP A 205 -12.27 -9.49 11.29
N MET A 206 -12.93 -9.09 10.20
CA MET A 206 -12.42 -8.07 9.29
C MET A 206 -12.23 -6.71 9.96
N ALA A 207 -12.87 -6.45 11.12
CA ALA A 207 -12.64 -5.21 11.88
C ALA A 207 -11.23 -5.13 12.51
N LEU A 208 -10.45 -6.21 12.47
CA LEU A 208 -9.04 -6.22 12.88
C LEU A 208 -8.11 -5.57 11.84
N PHE A 209 -8.50 -5.43 10.58
CA PHE A 209 -7.68 -4.72 9.57
C PHE A 209 -7.82 -3.20 9.65
N ASN A 210 -8.93 -2.75 10.24
CA ASN A 210 -9.25 -1.36 10.40
C ASN A 210 -8.15 -0.68 11.24
N GLY A 211 -7.64 0.49 10.82
CA GLY A 211 -6.68 1.33 11.56
C GLY A 211 -5.28 0.75 11.79
N LEU A 212 -5.01 -0.44 11.25
CA LEU A 212 -3.72 -1.11 11.18
C LEU A 212 -2.62 -0.32 10.44
N LEU A 213 -3.01 0.69 9.65
CA LEU A 213 -2.13 1.47 8.79
C LEU A 213 -2.00 2.90 9.34
N PHE A 214 -0.77 3.41 9.41
CA PHE A 214 -0.52 4.80 9.74
C PHE A 214 -0.94 5.70 8.56
N GLU A 215 -1.95 6.56 8.79
CA GLU A 215 -2.51 7.46 7.78
C GLU A 215 -1.86 8.84 7.87
N ALA A 216 -1.08 9.22 6.85
CA ALA A 216 -0.40 10.50 6.79
C ALA A 216 -1.24 11.55 6.06
N ASP A 217 -1.51 12.68 6.72
CA ASP A 217 -2.06 13.88 6.08
C ASP A 217 -1.03 14.55 5.13
N GLU A 218 -1.46 15.54 4.35
CA GLU A 218 -0.61 16.21 3.36
C GLU A 218 0.66 16.83 3.98
N LYS A 219 0.54 17.45 5.16
CA LYS A 219 1.66 18.04 5.87
C LYS A 219 2.69 16.98 6.25
N GLN A 220 2.24 15.88 6.85
CA GLN A 220 3.10 14.75 7.22
C GLN A 220 3.74 14.11 5.97
N GLN A 221 3.03 14.06 4.85
CA GLN A 221 3.58 13.59 3.57
C GLN A 221 4.69 14.48 3.04
N ILE A 222 4.57 15.81 3.15
CA ILE A 222 5.61 16.79 2.80
C ILE A 222 6.82 16.65 3.75
N GLU A 223 6.60 16.58 5.06
CA GLU A 223 7.66 16.35 6.05
C GLU A 223 8.41 15.03 5.76
N ASN A 224 7.68 13.98 5.40
CA ASN A 224 8.24 12.69 4.98
C ASN A 224 9.03 12.77 3.65
N LEU A 225 8.65 13.62 2.68
CA LEU A 225 9.47 13.85 1.47
C LEU A 225 10.79 14.53 1.80
N VAL A 226 10.78 15.53 2.69
CA VAL A 226 12.01 16.20 3.14
C VAL A 226 12.90 15.21 3.90
N ALA A 227 12.34 14.38 4.78
CA ALA A 227 13.07 13.31 5.47
C ALA A 227 13.61 12.22 4.52
N ALA A 228 12.90 11.95 3.41
CA ALA A 228 13.41 11.10 2.33
C ALA A 228 14.61 11.71 1.59
N GLY A 229 14.82 13.02 1.69
CA GLY A 229 15.83 13.80 0.97
C GLY A 229 15.38 14.25 -0.42
N PHE A 230 14.06 14.42 -0.63
CA PHE A 230 13.50 15.01 -1.84
C PHE A 230 13.40 16.53 -1.69
N ASP A 231 13.77 17.26 -2.73
CA ASP A 231 13.57 18.71 -2.81
C ASP A 231 12.12 19.00 -3.25
N ILE A 232 11.28 19.36 -2.29
CA ILE A 232 9.86 19.64 -2.49
C ILE A 232 9.59 20.86 -3.40
N THR A 233 10.58 21.73 -3.62
CA THR A 233 10.43 22.88 -4.54
C THR A 233 10.31 22.44 -6.00
N LEU A 234 10.86 21.27 -6.35
CA LEU A 234 10.78 20.65 -7.68
C LEU A 234 9.34 20.28 -8.10
N ILE A 235 8.41 20.27 -7.15
CA ILE A 235 6.98 20.01 -7.35
C ILE A 235 6.10 21.18 -6.86
N GLY A 236 6.68 22.36 -6.67
CA GLY A 236 5.94 23.59 -6.30
C GLY A 236 5.44 23.64 -4.84
N LEU A 237 6.00 22.82 -3.95
CA LEU A 237 5.62 22.78 -2.53
C LEU A 237 6.65 23.48 -1.62
N SER A 238 6.21 23.90 -0.45
CA SER A 238 7.03 24.55 0.58
C SER A 238 6.69 24.02 1.98
N ILE A 239 7.60 24.18 2.95
CA ILE A 239 7.32 23.81 4.35
C ILE A 239 6.49 24.92 5.00
N GLY A 240 5.24 24.61 5.36
CA GLY A 240 4.36 25.52 6.11
C GLY A 240 3.45 26.42 5.27
N GLY A 241 3.56 26.38 3.93
CA GLY A 241 2.60 26.97 3.01
C GLY A 241 1.87 25.89 2.21
N ALA A 242 0.54 25.99 2.11
CA ALA A 242 -0.21 25.24 1.10
C ALA A 242 0.31 25.58 -0.30
N ALA A 243 0.15 24.67 -1.26
CA ALA A 243 0.65 24.85 -2.62
C ALA A 243 0.25 26.22 -3.19
N THR A 244 1.22 26.96 -3.71
CA THR A 244 0.98 28.28 -4.33
C THR A 244 0.13 28.07 -5.58
N GLN A 245 -1.18 28.27 -5.47
CA GLN A 245 -2.02 28.42 -6.64
C GLN A 245 -1.50 29.64 -7.41
N ALA A 246 -1.14 29.42 -8.67
CA ALA A 246 -0.83 30.51 -9.56
C ALA A 246 -2.16 31.19 -9.91
N ASP A 247 -2.39 32.38 -9.37
CA ASP A 247 -3.49 33.24 -9.83
C ASP A 247 -3.33 33.48 -11.33
N GLU A 248 -4.39 33.20 -12.09
CA GLU A 248 -4.54 33.72 -13.44
C GLU A 248 -4.70 35.24 -13.33
N SER A 249 -3.61 35.98 -13.54
CA SER A 249 -3.65 37.44 -13.50
C SER A 249 -4.56 37.98 -14.60
N ASP A 250 -5.64 38.65 -14.20
CA ASP A 250 -6.56 39.37 -15.07
C ASP A 250 -5.82 40.17 -16.15
N VAL A 251 -6.20 39.93 -17.41
CA VAL A 251 -5.83 40.84 -18.50
C VAL A 251 -6.79 42.02 -18.46
N GLU A 252 -6.35 43.14 -17.92
CA GLU A 252 -7.05 44.42 -18.03
C GLU A 252 -7.29 44.76 -19.51
N ILE A 253 -8.52 44.55 -19.98
CA ILE A 253 -8.98 45.06 -21.27
C ILE A 253 -9.24 46.56 -21.08
N GLY A 254 -8.26 47.37 -21.47
CA GLY A 254 -8.34 48.83 -21.38
C GLY A 254 -9.58 49.38 -22.06
N THR A 255 -10.39 50.12 -21.31
CA THR A 255 -11.53 50.87 -21.82
C THR A 255 -11.07 52.01 -22.71
N VAL A 256 -11.55 52.04 -23.95
CA VAL A 256 -11.35 53.16 -24.87
C VAL A 256 -12.43 54.20 -24.59
N GLU A 257 -12.05 55.39 -24.13
CA GLU A 257 -12.91 56.58 -24.17
C GLU A 257 -12.34 57.57 -25.18
N ASP A 258 -13.09 57.81 -26.26
CA ASP A 258 -12.90 58.92 -27.16
C ASP A 258 -13.25 60.24 -26.48
N ALA A 259 -12.39 61.25 -26.63
CA ALA A 259 -12.73 62.58 -27.19
C ALA A 259 -11.79 63.67 -26.64
N GLN A 260 -11.08 64.34 -27.53
CA GLN A 260 -11.19 65.80 -27.61
C GLN A 260 -10.78 66.33 -28.98
N GLU A 261 -11.66 67.17 -29.53
CA GLU A 261 -11.45 67.91 -30.77
C GLU A 261 -10.35 68.96 -30.61
N PHE A 262 -9.61 69.22 -31.69
CA PHE A 262 -9.06 70.55 -31.94
C PHE A 262 -9.23 70.89 -33.41
N GLU A 263 -10.13 71.83 -33.68
CA GLU A 263 -10.30 72.49 -34.98
C GLU A 263 -9.58 73.85 -34.97
N PHE A 264 -8.96 74.18 -36.12
CA PHE A 264 -8.32 75.44 -36.54
C PHE A 264 -7.02 75.89 -35.83
#